data_AF-A0A8H5ZV02-F1
#
_entry.id   AF-A0A8H5ZV02-F1
#
_cell.length_a   1.000
_cell.length_b   1.000
_cell.length_c   1.000
_cell.angle_alpha   90.00
_cell.angle_beta   90.00
_cell.angle_gamma   90.00
#
_symmetry.space_group_name_H-M   'P 1'
#
loop_
_entity.id
_entity.type
_entity.pdbx_description
1 polymer ?
#
loop_
_entity_poly.entity_id
_entity_poly.type
_entity_poly.pdbx_seq_one_letter_code
_entity_poly.pdbx_strand_id
1 'polypeptide(L)'
;MSSPAQSTDNRPSFGDHHAILNLDRISVLIGAVKDTTEGQALVSNYSQWNDAVHQKPPRLLTIFSTLSFASDQPQVQDNTPFARLIAPFGTFENGSPEVQIDRLSTLLY
;
A
#
# COMPACT_ATOMS: atom_id res chain seq x y z
N MET A 1 -51.22 -3.98 11.38
CA MET A 1 -50.51 -3.44 10.21
C MET A 1 -49.04 -3.41 10.57
N SER A 2 -48.23 -4.27 9.97
CA SER A 2 -46.79 -4.37 10.27
C SER A 2 -46.03 -3.49 9.30
N SER A 3 -45.22 -2.55 9.80
CA SER A 3 -44.30 -1.76 8.98
C SER A 3 -43.24 -2.66 8.33
N PRO A 4 -42.81 -2.40 7.08
CA PRO A 4 -41.73 -3.16 6.49
C PRO A 4 -40.43 -2.87 7.23
N ALA A 5 -39.67 -3.92 7.54
CA ALA A 5 -38.33 -3.79 8.10
C ALA A 5 -37.44 -3.05 7.09
N GLN A 6 -36.97 -1.87 7.48
CA GLN A 6 -36.00 -1.10 6.72
C GLN A 6 -34.68 -1.87 6.76
N SER A 7 -34.35 -2.56 5.67
CA SER A 7 -33.02 -3.15 5.48
C SER A 7 -32.02 -2.02 5.36
N THR A 8 -31.44 -1.60 6.48
CA THR A 8 -30.28 -0.72 6.47
C THR A 8 -29.11 -1.57 5.99
N ASP A 9 -28.83 -1.52 4.69
CA ASP A 9 -27.59 -2.05 4.14
C ASP A 9 -26.45 -1.23 4.76
N ASN A 10 -25.94 -1.70 5.91
CA ASN A 10 -24.90 -1.04 6.72
C ASN A 10 -23.52 -1.10 6.06
N ARG A 11 -23.46 -1.26 4.74
CA ARG A 11 -22.21 -1.28 3.99
C ARG A 11 -21.65 0.13 3.91
N PRO A 12 -20.36 0.33 4.25
CA PRO A 12 -19.68 1.58 4.00
C PRO A 12 -19.79 1.96 2.51
N SER A 13 -20.22 3.18 2.23
CA SER A 13 -20.21 3.77 0.89
C SER A 13 -19.14 4.85 0.83
N PHE A 14 -18.33 4.83 -0.22
CA PHE A 14 -17.31 5.84 -0.50
C PHE A 14 -17.80 6.95 -1.44
N GLY A 15 -19.06 6.88 -1.88
CA GLY A 15 -19.65 7.81 -2.84
C GLY A 15 -18.87 7.89 -4.15
N ASP A 16 -19.08 8.98 -4.89
CA ASP A 16 -18.49 9.19 -6.22
C ASP A 16 -17.14 9.91 -6.19
N HIS A 17 -16.69 10.37 -5.01
CA HIS A 17 -15.46 11.14 -4.83
C HIS A 17 -14.47 10.40 -3.93
N HIS A 18 -13.92 9.32 -4.47
CA HIS A 18 -12.89 8.54 -3.80
C HIS A 18 -11.68 8.32 -4.70
N ALA A 19 -10.54 8.06 -4.06
CA ALA A 19 -9.28 7.70 -4.69
C ALA A 19 -8.74 6.44 -4.02
N ILE A 20 -7.86 5.74 -4.74
CA ILE A 20 -7.17 4.56 -4.23
C ILE A 20 -5.77 4.97 -3.80
N LEU A 21 -5.41 4.70 -2.54
CA LEU A 21 -4.06 4.89 -2.02
C LEU A 21 -3.37 3.53 -1.87
N ASN A 22 -2.31 3.33 -2.64
CA ASN A 22 -1.33 2.27 -2.43
C ASN A 22 -0.24 2.79 -1.49
N LEU A 23 -0.40 2.52 -0.20
CA LEU A 23 0.49 3.03 0.85
C LEU A 23 1.76 2.17 0.94
N ASP A 24 2.92 2.78 0.73
CA ASP A 24 4.26 2.26 1.00
C ASP A 24 4.47 0.81 0.54
N ARG A 25 3.95 0.49 -0.65
CA ARG A 25 4.18 -0.78 -1.33
C ARG A 25 5.56 -0.78 -1.98
N ILE A 26 6.59 -0.59 -1.16
CA ILE A 26 7.98 -0.43 -1.59
C ILE A 26 8.76 -1.73 -1.45
N SER A 27 9.79 -1.89 -2.28
CA SER A 27 10.56 -3.14 -2.38
C SER A 27 11.14 -3.63 -1.06
N VAL A 28 11.54 -2.73 -0.14
CA VAL A 28 12.09 -3.12 1.15
C VAL A 28 11.07 -3.78 2.08
N LEU A 29 9.83 -3.28 2.09
CA LEU A 29 8.76 -3.84 2.92
C LEU A 29 8.18 -5.11 2.30
N ILE A 30 8.00 -5.13 0.98
CA ILE A 30 7.55 -6.32 0.27
C ILE A 30 8.61 -7.43 0.34
N GLY A 31 9.89 -7.07 0.20
CA GLY A 31 11.01 -7.99 0.28
C GLY A 31 11.10 -8.74 1.60
N ALA A 32 10.68 -8.14 2.71
CA ALA A 32 10.67 -8.75 4.03
C ALA A 32 9.59 -9.84 4.21
N VAL A 33 8.55 -9.85 3.37
CA VAL A 33 7.42 -10.78 3.50
C VAL A 33 7.19 -11.66 2.27
N LYS A 34 7.76 -11.34 1.10
CA LYS A 34 7.45 -12.00 -0.18
C LYS A 34 7.63 -13.53 -0.20
N ASP A 35 8.49 -14.06 0.68
CA ASP A 35 8.80 -15.49 0.74
C ASP A 35 7.93 -16.23 1.79
N THR A 36 7.03 -15.52 2.48
CA THR A 36 6.02 -16.13 3.35
C THR A 36 4.69 -16.32 2.62
N THR A 37 3.88 -17.29 3.09
CA THR A 37 2.53 -17.53 2.54
C THR A 37 1.67 -16.26 2.63
N GLU A 38 1.73 -15.56 3.75
CA GLU A 38 0.98 -14.33 3.99
C GLU A 38 1.43 -13.20 3.06
N GLY A 39 2.75 -13.06 2.83
CA GLY A 39 3.26 -12.04 1.91
C GLY A 39 2.91 -12.32 0.45
N GLN A 40 2.92 -13.59 0.02
CA GLN A 40 2.45 -13.96 -1.31
C GLN A 40 0.96 -13.66 -1.49
N ALA A 41 0.14 -13.95 -0.49
CA ALA A 41 -1.28 -13.60 -0.49
C ALA A 41 -1.48 -12.08 -0.54
N LEU A 42 -0.70 -11.32 0.25
CA LEU A 42 -0.71 -9.85 0.24
C LEU A 42 -0.40 -9.29 -1.15
N VAL A 43 0.71 -9.74 -1.77
CA VAL A 43 1.15 -9.30 -3.10
C VAL A 43 0.09 -9.64 -4.17
N SER A 44 -0.46 -10.85 -4.12
CA SER A 44 -1.53 -11.29 -5.02
C SER A 44 -2.77 -10.39 -4.90
N ASN A 45 -3.22 -10.12 -3.67
CA ASN A 45 -4.38 -9.27 -3.41
C ASN A 45 -4.15 -7.83 -3.89
N TYR A 46 -2.95 -7.26 -3.67
CA TYR A 46 -2.65 -5.93 -4.17
C TYR A 46 -2.65 -5.84 -5.69
N SER A 47 -2.12 -6.85 -6.38
CA SER A 47 -2.14 -6.89 -7.85
C SER A 47 -3.58 -7.02 -8.37
N GLN A 48 -4.38 -7.95 -7.82
CA GLN A 48 -5.79 -8.11 -8.19
C GLN A 48 -6.62 -6.84 -7.92
N TRP A 49 -6.37 -6.17 -6.79
CA TRP A 49 -7.04 -4.92 -6.45
C TRP A 49 -6.70 -3.81 -7.45
N ASN A 50 -5.40 -3.63 -7.76
CA ASN A 50 -5.00 -2.62 -8.73
C ASN A 50 -5.57 -2.91 -10.11
N ASP A 51 -5.62 -4.17 -10.56
CA ASP A 51 -6.25 -4.54 -11.83
C ASP A 51 -7.75 -4.20 -11.84
N ALA A 52 -8.48 -4.56 -10.76
CA ALA A 52 -9.90 -4.26 -10.65
C ALA A 52 -10.19 -2.75 -10.65
N VAL A 53 -9.37 -1.96 -9.96
CA VAL A 53 -9.48 -0.49 -9.94
C VAL A 53 -9.20 0.09 -11.33
N HIS A 54 -8.17 -0.41 -12.04
CA HIS A 54 -7.83 0.05 -13.38
C HIS A 54 -8.92 -0.26 -14.42
N GLN A 55 -9.65 -1.34 -14.25
CA GLN A 55 -10.73 -1.76 -15.14
C GLN A 55 -12.07 -1.08 -14.86
N LYS A 56 -12.22 -0.34 -13.74
CA LYS A 56 -13.47 0.31 -13.35
C LYS A 56 -13.64 1.68 -14.04
N PRO A 57 -14.68 1.88 -14.88
CA PRO A 57 -15.04 3.20 -15.39
C PRO A 57 -15.99 3.95 -14.42
N PRO A 58 -15.88 5.29 -14.27
CA PRO A 58 -14.76 6.12 -14.73
C PRO A 58 -13.48 5.75 -13.96
N ARG A 59 -12.32 5.88 -14.62
CA ARG A 59 -11.04 5.53 -14.02
C ARG A 59 -10.82 6.36 -12.75
N LEU A 60 -10.69 5.66 -11.62
CA LEU A 60 -10.43 6.28 -10.34
C LEU A 60 -9.00 6.84 -10.28
N LEU A 61 -8.80 7.90 -9.50
CA LEU A 61 -7.46 8.38 -9.17
C LEU A 61 -6.76 7.31 -8.32
N THR A 62 -5.64 6.80 -8.81
CA THR A 62 -4.78 5.85 -8.08
C THR A 62 -3.48 6.56 -7.70
N ILE A 63 -3.20 6.62 -6.41
CA ILE A 63 -2.05 7.27 -5.80
C ILE A 63 -1.14 6.20 -5.22
N PHE A 64 0.16 6.36 -5.37
CA PHE A 64 1.18 5.56 -4.72
C PHE A 64 2.02 6.46 -3.81
N SER A 65 2.28 6.00 -2.59
CA SER A 65 3.24 6.65 -1.70
C SER A 65 4.48 5.79 -1.51
N THR A 66 5.56 6.44 -1.10
CA THR A 66 6.81 5.78 -0.74
C THR A 66 7.40 6.43 0.50
N LEU A 67 7.62 5.66 1.56
CA LEU A 67 8.46 6.06 2.67
C LEU A 67 9.92 6.14 2.21
N SER A 68 10.54 7.30 2.34
CA SER A 68 11.96 7.50 2.06
C SER A 68 12.54 8.59 2.94
N PHE A 69 13.83 8.49 3.21
CA PHE A 69 14.62 9.44 3.97
C PHE A 69 15.67 10.08 3.07
N ALA A 70 15.79 11.41 3.15
CA ALA A 70 16.90 12.14 2.54
C ALA A 70 18.22 11.67 3.15
N SER A 71 19.22 11.49 2.29
CA SER A 71 20.53 10.96 2.66
C SER A 71 21.41 11.93 3.45
N ASP A 72 21.06 13.22 3.45
CA ASP A 72 21.85 14.30 4.02
C ASP A 72 21.46 14.67 5.46
N GLN A 73 20.37 14.13 6.00
CA GLN A 73 19.90 14.43 7.36
C GLN A 73 19.45 13.20 8.15
N PRO A 74 19.76 13.13 9.46
CA PRO A 74 19.22 12.08 10.32
C PRO A 74 17.71 12.27 10.51
N GLN A 75 16.92 11.53 9.74
CA GLN A 75 15.45 11.61 9.76
C GLN A 75 14.81 10.77 10.85
N VAL A 76 15.56 9.80 11.36
CA VAL A 76 15.15 8.93 12.46
C VAL A 76 16.23 9.01 13.52
N GLN A 77 15.84 9.45 14.72
CA GLN A 77 16.77 9.49 15.84
C GLN A 77 17.12 8.06 16.27
N ASP A 78 18.41 7.81 16.47
CA ASP A 78 18.94 6.54 16.96
C ASP A 78 18.28 6.09 18.26
N ASN A 79 18.21 4.77 18.45
CA ASN A 79 17.67 4.11 19.64
C ASN A 79 16.19 4.41 19.97
N THR A 80 15.46 5.13 19.12
CA THR A 80 14.00 5.31 19.22
C THR A 80 13.25 4.02 18.87
N PRO A 81 12.00 3.85 19.34
CA PRO A 81 11.18 2.69 18.96
C PRO A 81 11.04 2.53 17.45
N PHE A 82 10.87 3.63 16.71
CA PHE A 82 10.76 3.58 15.26
C PHE A 82 12.07 3.17 14.58
N ALA A 83 13.22 3.70 15.03
CA ALA A 83 14.53 3.25 14.54
C ALA A 83 14.72 1.75 14.68
N ARG A 84 14.35 1.19 15.83
CA ARG A 84 14.44 -0.26 16.11
C ARG A 84 13.48 -1.06 15.25
N LEU A 85 12.28 -0.54 14.99
CA LEU A 85 11.29 -1.18 14.14
C LEU A 85 11.78 -1.31 12.70
N ILE A 86 12.39 -0.25 12.16
CA ILE A 86 12.78 -0.23 10.74
C ILE A 86 14.17 -0.83 10.48
N ALA A 87 15.02 -0.95 11.51
CA ALA A 87 16.39 -1.46 11.37
C ALA A 87 16.52 -2.81 10.64
N PRO A 88 15.64 -3.81 10.84
CA PRO A 88 15.74 -5.09 10.13
C PRO A 88 15.47 -5.01 8.62
N PHE A 89 14.80 -3.95 8.16
CA PHE A 89 14.42 -3.78 6.76
C PHE A 89 15.59 -3.23 5.92
N GLY A 90 16.56 -2.55 6.53
CA GLY A 90 17.70 -1.96 5.84
C GLY A 90 17.55 -0.45 5.67
N THR A 91 17.94 0.07 4.49
CA THR A 91 17.94 1.52 4.24
C THR A 91 16.66 1.96 3.53
N PHE A 92 16.20 3.16 3.88
CA PHE A 92 15.08 3.84 3.22
C PHE A 92 15.58 5.07 2.47
N GLU A 93 16.77 5.00 1.87
CA GLU A 93 17.40 6.17 1.25
C GLU A 93 16.62 6.63 0.02
N ASN A 94 16.33 7.93 -0.05
CA ASN A 94 15.58 8.50 -1.17
C ASN A 94 16.33 8.29 -2.50
N GLY A 95 15.62 7.77 -3.50
CA GLY A 95 16.17 7.41 -4.80
C GLY A 95 16.81 6.01 -4.86
N SER A 96 16.90 5.30 -3.74
CA SER A 96 17.42 3.93 -3.73
C SER A 96 16.40 2.93 -4.29
N PRO A 97 16.84 1.74 -4.78
CA PRO A 97 15.93 0.68 -5.22
C PRO A 97 14.97 0.19 -4.13
N GLU A 98 15.40 0.23 -2.87
CA GLU A 98 14.66 -0.25 -1.70
C GLU A 98 13.34 0.50 -1.48
N VAL A 99 13.32 1.80 -1.79
CA VAL A 99 12.14 2.68 -1.63
C VAL A 99 11.31 2.81 -2.92
N GLN A 100 11.67 2.11 -3.99
CA GLN A 100 10.86 2.10 -5.21
C GLN A 100 9.59 1.28 -5.01
N ILE A 101 8.52 1.67 -5.70
CA ILE A 101 7.28 0.87 -5.76
C ILE A 101 7.62 -0.52 -6.30
N ASP A 102 7.17 -1.54 -5.58
CA ASP A 102 7.51 -2.92 -5.89
C ASP A 102 6.94 -3.38 -7.23
N ARG A 103 7.83 -3.88 -8.09
CA ARG A 103 7.52 -4.22 -9.49
C ARG A 103 6.73 -5.52 -9.67
N LEU A 104 6.51 -6.33 -8.62
CA LEU A 104 5.67 -7.53 -8.74
C LEU A 104 4.19 -7.18 -9.04
N SER A 105 3.85 -5.90 -9.12
CA SER A 105 2.57 -5.40 -9.64
C SER A 105 2.59 -4.69 -10.98
N THR A 106 3.76 -4.40 -11.55
CA THR A 106 3.84 -3.54 -12.74
C THR A 106 3.99 -4.34 -14.03
N LEU A 107 3.41 -5.54 -14.13
CA LEU A 107 3.28 -6.25 -15.43
C LEU A 107 2.32 -5.54 -16.42
N LEU A 108 1.93 -4.30 -16.14
CA LEU A 108 1.12 -3.44 -17.00
C LEU A 108 1.72 -2.03 -17.08
N TYR A 109 2.97 -1.92 -17.57
CA TYR A 109 3.45 -0.81 -18.40
C TYR A 109 4.53 -1.33 -19.35
#